data_AF-A0A2G6MVM1-F1
#
_entry.id   AF-A0A2G6MVM1-F1
#
_cell.length_a   1.000
_cell.length_b   1.000
_cell.length_c   1.000
_cell.angle_alpha   90.00
_cell.angle_beta   90.00
_cell.angle_gamma   90.00
#
_symmetry.space_group_name_H-M   'P 1'
#
loop_
_entity.id
_entity.type
_entity.pdbx_description
1 polymer ?
#
loop_
_entity_poly.entity_id
_entity_poly.type
_entity_poly.pdbx_seq_one_letter_code
_entity_poly.pdbx_strand_id
1 'polypeptide(L)'
;MSPLVYVDDQGRATREYPFNPNGSIHGLAGLCSEDGRHLAMMPHPERAFLAWQAHYLPQNMAELEVTPWMQMFQNAYSWCCR
;
A
#
# COMPACT_ATOMS: atom_id res chain seq x y z
N MET A 1 -0.52 -14.44 -5.23
CA MET A 1 -1.64 -13.47 -5.40
C MET A 1 -1.05 -12.07 -5.55
N SER A 2 -1.69 -11.13 -6.27
CA SER A 2 -1.27 -9.71 -6.23
C SER A 2 -2.19 -8.90 -5.29
N PRO A 3 -1.71 -8.52 -4.10
CA PRO A 3 -2.50 -7.76 -3.14
C PRO A 3 -2.45 -6.24 -3.36
N LEU A 4 -1.54 -5.73 -4.20
CA LEU A 4 -1.35 -4.28 -4.43
C LEU A 4 -1.27 -3.96 -5.91
N VAL A 5 -2.08 -3.00 -6.34
CA VAL A 5 -2.12 -2.48 -7.70
C VAL A 5 -2.19 -0.94 -7.70
N TYR A 6 -1.51 -0.30 -8.66
CA TYR A 6 -1.69 1.11 -8.99
C TYR A 6 -3.00 1.30 -9.75
N VAL A 7 -3.74 2.35 -9.39
CA VAL A 7 -5.06 2.66 -9.95
C VAL A 7 -5.16 4.11 -10.41
N ASP A 8 -6.05 4.37 -11.37
CA ASP A 8 -6.48 5.73 -11.74
C ASP A 8 -7.43 6.32 -10.69
N ASP A 9 -7.87 7.57 -10.89
CA ASP A 9 -8.81 8.26 -9.99
C ASP A 9 -10.20 7.60 -9.90
N GLN A 10 -10.51 6.67 -10.81
CA GLN A 10 -11.74 5.87 -10.80
C GLN A 10 -11.54 4.51 -10.10
N GLY A 11 -10.35 4.27 -9.54
CA GLY A 11 -10.00 3.02 -8.87
C GLY A 11 -9.72 1.86 -9.83
N ARG A 12 -9.50 2.12 -11.12
CA ARG A 12 -9.23 1.07 -12.12
C ARG A 12 -7.72 0.87 -12.27
N ALA A 13 -7.29 -0.39 -12.30
CA ALA A 13 -5.89 -0.72 -12.51
C ALA A 13 -5.37 -0.16 -13.84
N THR A 14 -4.21 0.50 -13.83
CA THR A 14 -3.72 1.25 -14.98
C THR A 14 -2.21 1.06 -15.23
N ARG A 15 -1.79 1.35 -16.47
CA ARG A 15 -0.39 1.43 -16.89
C ARG A 15 0.02 2.86 -17.24
N GLU A 16 -0.91 3.80 -17.15
CA GLU A 16 -0.70 5.18 -17.56
C GLU A 16 0.06 5.97 -16.50
N TYR A 17 1.08 6.70 -16.94
CA TYR A 17 1.79 7.65 -16.11
C TYR A 17 0.94 8.93 -15.91
N PRO A 18 0.87 9.53 -14.70
CA PRO A 18 1.67 9.20 -13.51
C PRO A 18 1.02 8.18 -12.54
N PHE A 19 -0.24 7.77 -12.76
CA PHE A 19 -0.97 6.88 -11.85
C PHE A 19 -0.24 5.55 -11.61
N ASN A 20 0.39 5.00 -12.66
CA ASN A 20 1.38 3.95 -12.56
C ASN A 20 2.77 4.53 -12.88
N PRO A 21 3.66 4.69 -11.87
CA PRO A 21 4.91 5.41 -12.05
C PRO A 21 5.99 4.63 -12.82
N ASN A 22 5.82 3.32 -13.01
CA ASN A 22 6.86 2.44 -13.58
C ASN A 22 6.38 1.61 -14.78
N GLY A 23 5.11 1.76 -15.19
CA GLY A 23 4.54 1.06 -16.35
C GLY A 23 4.28 -0.44 -16.11
N SER A 24 4.29 -0.92 -14.87
CA SER A 24 4.07 -2.34 -14.57
C SER A 24 2.76 -2.85 -15.17
N ILE A 25 2.82 -4.03 -15.79
CA ILE A 25 1.70 -4.70 -16.43
C ILE A 25 0.56 -4.88 -15.40
N HIS A 26 -0.67 -4.54 -15.78
CA HIS A 26 -1.86 -4.57 -14.91
C HIS A 26 -1.77 -3.70 -13.64
N GLY A 27 -0.84 -2.74 -13.59
CA GLY A 27 -0.65 -1.90 -12.40
C GLY A 27 -0.01 -2.64 -11.23
N LEU A 28 0.54 -3.85 -11.42
CA LEU A 28 1.07 -4.66 -10.31
C LEU A 28 2.13 -3.88 -9.51
N ALA A 29 1.91 -3.75 -8.20
CA ALA A 29 2.79 -3.02 -7.29
C ALA A 29 3.32 -3.89 -6.14
N GLY A 30 2.70 -5.07 -5.93
CA GLY A 30 3.16 -6.06 -4.97
C GLY A 30 2.67 -7.48 -5.27
N LEU A 31 3.41 -8.45 -4.76
CA LEU A 31 3.19 -9.89 -4.91
C LEU A 31 3.31 -10.57 -3.56
N CYS A 32 2.43 -11.53 -3.30
CA CYS A 32 2.47 -12.36 -2.10
C CYS A 32 2.64 -13.83 -2.48
N SER A 33 3.47 -14.56 -1.71
CA SER A 33 3.62 -16.01 -1.81
C SER A 33 2.27 -16.72 -1.63
N GLU A 34 2.19 -17.95 -2.14
CA GLU A 34 0.94 -18.72 -2.10
C GLU A 34 0.47 -19.01 -0.66
N ASP A 35 1.40 -19.21 0.27
CA ASP A 35 1.14 -19.40 1.69
C ASP A 35 0.94 -18.09 2.48
N GLY A 36 1.04 -16.93 1.82
CA GLY A 36 0.82 -15.62 2.41
C GLY A 36 1.95 -15.08 3.29
N ARG A 37 3.07 -15.80 3.44
CA ARG A 37 4.14 -15.45 4.41
C ARG A 37 5.16 -14.46 3.89
N HIS A 38 5.28 -14.30 2.58
CA HIS A 38 6.23 -13.40 1.96
C HIS A 38 5.50 -12.41 1.06
N LEU A 39 5.55 -11.13 1.43
CA LEU A 39 5.04 -10.03 0.65
C LEU A 39 6.21 -9.19 0.13
N ALA A 40 6.32 -9.05 -1.19
CA ALA A 40 7.26 -8.16 -1.85
C ALA A 40 6.49 -7.03 -2.55
N MET A 41 6.93 -5.79 -2.37
CA MET A 41 6.27 -4.63 -2.96
C MET A 41 7.24 -3.49 -3.25
N MET A 42 6.86 -2.62 -4.19
CA MET A 42 7.62 -1.41 -4.54
C MET A 42 7.22 -0.16 -3.74
N PRO A 43 5.94 0.08 -3.39
CA PRO A 43 5.58 1.18 -2.50
C PRO A 43 6.28 1.07 -1.14
N HIS A 44 6.48 2.22 -0.50
CA HIS A 44 7.19 2.35 0.78
C HIS A 44 6.23 2.67 1.95
N PRO A 45 5.45 1.69 2.46
CA PRO A 45 4.53 1.92 3.58
C PRO A 45 5.25 2.39 4.85
N GLU A 46 6.52 2.02 5.03
CA GLU A 46 7.37 2.44 6.15
C GLU A 46 7.74 3.92 6.12
N ARG A 47 7.53 4.60 4.98
CA ARG A 47 7.74 6.05 4.86
C ARG A 47 6.48 6.86 5.02
N ALA A 48 5.33 6.22 5.19
CA ALA A 48 4.03 6.88 5.21
C ALA A 48 3.08 6.25 6.23
N PHE A 49 3.58 5.75 7.37
CA PHE A 49 2.77 5.08 8.39
C PHE A 49 2.28 6.06 9.48
N LEU A 50 2.94 7.19 9.67
CA LEU A 50 2.47 8.29 10.52
C LEU A 50 1.74 9.32 9.67
N ALA A 51 0.71 9.97 10.23
CA ALA A 51 -0.09 10.92 9.47
C ALA A 51 0.73 12.11 8.92
N TRP A 52 1.69 12.63 9.69
CA TRP A 52 2.55 13.74 9.24
C TRP A 52 3.47 13.37 8.07
N GLN A 53 3.71 12.07 7.83
CA GLN A 53 4.54 11.61 6.71
C GLN A 53 3.77 11.55 5.39
N ALA A 54 2.44 11.51 5.44
CA ALA A 54 1.60 11.44 4.25
C ALA A 54 1.61 12.79 3.53
N HIS A 55 1.94 12.80 2.24
CA HIS A 55 1.93 14.02 1.42
C HIS A 55 0.52 14.63 1.28
N TYR A 56 -0.50 13.77 1.30
CA TYR A 56 -1.90 14.15 1.25
C TYR A 56 -2.73 13.19 2.10
N LEU A 57 -3.65 13.74 2.88
CA LEU A 57 -4.73 13.02 3.54
C LEU A 57 -6.03 13.78 3.28
N PRO A 58 -7.13 13.09 2.94
CA PRO A 58 -8.41 13.75 2.79
C PRO A 58 -8.88 14.30 4.14
N GLN A 59 -9.74 15.34 4.12
CA GLN A 59 -10.15 16.06 5.33
C GLN A 59 -10.75 15.17 6.42
N ASN A 60 -11.47 14.12 6.03
CA ASN A 60 -12.05 13.13 6.95
C ASN A 60 -11.02 12.20 7.60
N MET A 61 -9.74 12.30 7.21
CA MET A 61 -8.61 11.56 7.77
C MET A 61 -7.56 12.48 8.42
N ALA A 62 -7.85 13.78 8.55
CA ALA A 62 -6.89 14.76 9.06
C ALA A 62 -6.49 14.53 10.53
N GLU A 63 -7.35 13.87 11.32
CA GLU A 63 -7.12 13.59 12.74
C GLU A 63 -6.50 12.21 13.00
N LEU A 64 -6.16 11.45 11.95
CA LEU A 64 -5.47 10.18 12.14
C LEU A 64 -4.10 10.40 12.78
N GLU A 65 -3.74 9.60 13.77
CA GLU A 65 -2.36 9.57 14.30
C GLU A 65 -1.44 8.74 13.38
N VAL A 66 -2.00 7.64 12.84
CA VAL A 66 -1.33 6.70 11.94
C VAL A 66 -2.17 6.47 10.69
N THR A 67 -1.52 6.24 9.56
CA THR A 67 -2.21 6.01 8.29
C THR A 67 -2.65 4.54 8.18
N PRO A 68 -3.51 4.19 7.19
CA PRO A 68 -3.87 2.80 6.94
C PRO A 68 -2.69 1.85 6.72
N TRP A 69 -1.53 2.36 6.29
CA TRP A 69 -0.31 1.56 6.11
C TRP A 69 0.19 0.92 7.40
N MET A 70 -0.10 1.51 8.57
CA MET A 70 0.28 0.96 9.88
C MET A 70 -0.30 -0.45 10.10
N GLN A 71 -1.48 -0.74 9.55
CA GLN A 71 -2.17 -2.03 9.72
C GLN A 71 -1.32 -3.21 9.24
N MET A 72 -0.49 -3.01 8.20
CA MET A 72 0.41 -4.06 7.71
C MET A 72 1.39 -4.53 8.79
N PHE A 73 1.99 -3.59 9.51
CA PHE A 73 2.98 -3.89 10.55
C PHE A 73 2.31 -4.50 11.79
N GLN A 74 1.12 -4.02 12.16
CA GLN A 74 0.32 -4.59 13.25
C GLN A 74 -0.09 -6.04 12.97
N ASN A 75 -0.44 -6.37 11.71
CA ASN A 75 -0.76 -7.73 11.30
C ASN A 75 0.46 -8.65 11.42
N ALA A 76 1.64 -8.19 10.97
CA ALA A 76 2.88 -8.94 11.08
C ALA A 76 3.26 -9.19 12.56
N TYR A 77 3.20 -8.17 13.41
CA TYR A 77 3.42 -8.30 14.85
C TYR A 77 2.46 -9.32 15.48
N SER A 78 1.17 -9.16 15.20
CA SER A 78 0.13 -10.04 15.73
C SER A 78 0.31 -11.50 15.29
N TRP A 79 0.84 -11.73 14.09
CA TRP A 79 1.15 -13.08 13.61
C TRP A 79 2.34 -13.70 14.36
N CYS A 80 3.40 -12.94 14.60
CA CYS A 80 4.58 -13.42 15.34
C CYS A 80 4.30 -13.70 16.83
N CYS A 81 3.33 -12.99 17.41
CA CYS A 81 2.99 -13.12 18.84
C CYS A 81 1.91 -14.16 19.16
N ARG A 82 1.34 -14.81 18.13
CA ARG A 82 0.41 -15.93 18.28
C ARG A 82 1.17 -17.25 18.26
#